data_AF-A0A419J3X0-F1
#
_entry.id   AF-A0A419J3X0-F1
#
_cell.length_a   1.000
_cell.length_b   1.000
_cell.length_c   1.000
_cell.angle_alpha   90.00
_cell.angle_beta   90.00
_cell.angle_gamma   90.00
#
_symmetry.space_group_name_H-M   'P 1'
#
loop_
_entity.id
_entity.type
_entity.pdbx_description
1 polymer ?
#
loop_
_entity_poly.entity_id
_entity_poly.type
_entity_poly.pdbx_seq_one_letter_code
_entity_poly.pdbx_strand_id
1 'polypeptide(L)'
;MKIVLTGFMGTGKTSVGRALAKVLGYRFVDTDTLIEEKEGKPVSLIFKEKGEGYFRELEQDTVREVSMMRNAVIATGGGVIKNRKNVENLGRNGIIVWLKADPEIILKRVMTEGGKRPLLEVEEPLKEINKLLSERIKLYEQADTSVDTNYITPQESAHEIIDRLGLDHPGVSVDLNERSYNIAIGSRVLAKLGLRVKKFRPSRIAVISNKTVFPIYRDILLGSLRQYKIVPEVVLIPDGEEYKDLLWTYYIHGELLKARFDRNSLLIAFGGGVIGDITGFIASTYMRGIRYIQVPTTLLAQVDSSVGGKTGVNHPLGKNMIGSFYQPSLVLIDVDTLKTLPKREFYAGMAEIIKYGVIADRELFEYLEKNMEDVLSLGDGLINI
;
A
#
# COMPACT_ATOMS: atom_id res chain seq x y z
N MET A 1 -10.55 -1.09 -9.46
CA MET A 1 -11.60 -1.62 -8.55
C MET A 1 -12.44 -0.45 -8.03
N LYS A 2 -13.61 -0.64 -7.41
CA LYS A 2 -14.26 0.44 -6.63
C LYS A 2 -14.26 0.11 -5.14
N ILE A 3 -14.06 1.12 -4.30
CA ILE A 3 -14.08 1.00 -2.84
C ILE A 3 -15.21 1.89 -2.35
N VAL A 4 -16.14 1.33 -1.58
CA VAL A 4 -17.34 2.02 -1.13
C VAL A 4 -17.23 2.20 0.38
N LEU A 5 -17.23 3.44 0.86
CA LEU A 5 -17.15 3.76 2.27
C LEU A 5 -18.55 4.01 2.82
N THR A 6 -18.98 3.15 3.74
CA THR A 6 -20.25 3.27 4.48
C THR A 6 -20.01 3.46 5.97
N GLY A 7 -21.05 3.81 6.71
CA GLY A 7 -20.98 4.04 8.15
C GLY A 7 -21.84 5.22 8.60
N PHE A 8 -21.98 5.36 9.91
CA PHE A 8 -22.76 6.42 10.53
C PHE A 8 -22.24 7.82 10.18
N MET A 9 -23.05 8.87 10.32
CA MET A 9 -22.54 10.24 10.15
C MET A 9 -21.41 10.51 11.17
N GLY A 10 -20.42 11.32 10.83
CA GLY A 10 -19.29 11.58 11.72
C GLY A 10 -18.22 10.48 11.80
N THR A 11 -18.36 9.35 11.08
CA THR A 11 -17.29 8.33 11.00
C THR A 11 -16.17 8.66 10.01
N GLY A 12 -16.22 9.83 9.35
CA GLY A 12 -15.14 10.32 8.50
C GLY A 12 -15.18 9.86 7.03
N LYS A 13 -16.28 9.28 6.53
CA LYS A 13 -16.41 8.78 5.14
C LYS A 13 -15.85 9.72 4.06
N THR A 14 -16.22 11.00 4.08
CA THR A 14 -15.78 11.97 3.07
C THR A 14 -14.28 12.25 3.20
N SER A 15 -13.78 12.51 4.41
CA SER A 15 -12.36 12.80 4.65
C SER A 15 -11.45 11.60 4.38
N VAL A 16 -11.81 10.41 4.89
CA VAL A 16 -11.11 9.14 4.64
C VAL A 16 -11.16 8.80 3.16
N GLY A 17 -12.32 8.99 2.51
CA GLY A 17 -12.49 8.72 1.09
C GLY A 17 -11.62 9.59 0.20
N ARG A 18 -11.48 10.89 0.51
CA ARG A 18 -10.55 11.79 -0.20
C ARG A 18 -9.10 11.36 -0.01
N ALA A 19 -8.70 11.03 1.23
CA ALA A 19 -7.35 10.55 1.51
C ALA A 19 -7.06 9.24 0.75
N LEU A 20 -7.96 8.26 0.82
CA LEU A 20 -7.84 6.98 0.14
C LEU A 20 -7.79 7.14 -1.39
N ALA A 21 -8.63 8.01 -1.95
CA ALA A 21 -8.63 8.29 -3.39
C ALA A 21 -7.32 8.92 -3.85
N LYS A 22 -6.80 9.91 -3.09
CA LYS A 22 -5.50 10.55 -3.36
C LYS A 22 -4.38 9.52 -3.37
N VAL A 23 -4.34 8.65 -2.36
CA VAL A 23 -3.33 7.61 -2.20
C VAL A 23 -3.42 6.57 -3.33
N LEU A 24 -4.62 6.14 -3.72
CA LEU A 24 -4.79 5.14 -4.78
C LEU A 24 -4.73 5.70 -6.21
N GLY A 25 -4.67 7.03 -6.38
CA GLY A 25 -4.88 7.68 -7.68
C GLY A 25 -6.28 7.43 -8.25
N TYR A 26 -7.28 7.22 -7.39
CA TYR A 26 -8.66 6.93 -7.77
C TYR A 26 -9.50 8.22 -7.80
N ARG A 27 -10.62 8.19 -8.53
CA ARG A 27 -11.60 9.28 -8.46
C ARG A 27 -12.37 9.19 -7.15
N PHE A 28 -12.43 10.29 -6.39
CA PHE A 28 -13.31 10.38 -5.22
C PHE A 28 -14.72 10.85 -5.64
N VAL A 29 -15.75 10.22 -5.08
CA VAL A 29 -17.16 10.61 -5.25
C VAL A 29 -17.87 10.54 -3.91
N ASP A 30 -18.57 11.60 -3.53
CA ASP A 30 -19.50 11.60 -2.39
C ASP A 30 -20.92 11.60 -2.95
N THR A 31 -21.75 10.61 -2.59
CA THR A 31 -23.10 10.48 -3.15
C THR A 31 -24.00 11.63 -2.74
N ASP A 32 -23.83 12.16 -1.52
CA ASP A 32 -24.67 13.25 -1.04
C ASP A 32 -24.33 14.53 -1.83
N THR A 33 -23.04 14.84 -2.02
CA THR A 33 -22.59 15.96 -2.86
C THR A 33 -23.07 15.82 -4.31
N LEU A 34 -23.00 14.62 -4.89
CA LEU A 34 -23.46 14.37 -6.26
C LEU A 34 -24.98 14.59 -6.41
N ILE A 35 -25.77 14.28 -5.38
CA ILE A 35 -27.22 14.58 -5.35
C ILE A 35 -27.45 16.09 -5.26
N GLU A 36 -26.72 16.80 -4.40
CA GLU A 36 -26.83 18.25 -4.24
C GLU A 36 -26.48 19.00 -5.52
N GLU A 37 -25.44 18.57 -6.23
CA GLU A 37 -25.03 19.14 -7.53
C GLU A 37 -26.12 18.95 -8.60
N LYS A 38 -26.76 17.77 -8.66
CA LYS A 38 -27.83 17.49 -9.62
C LYS A 38 -29.11 18.27 -9.35
N GLU A 39 -29.48 18.40 -8.09
CA GLU A 39 -30.70 19.11 -7.68
C GLU A 39 -30.49 20.62 -7.52
N GLY A 40 -29.23 21.09 -7.52
CA GLY A 40 -28.87 22.48 -7.31
C GLY A 40 -29.19 23.00 -5.90
N LYS A 41 -29.39 22.10 -4.92
CA LYS A 41 -29.80 22.42 -3.56
C LYS A 41 -29.21 21.44 -2.53
N PRO A 42 -28.93 21.88 -1.28
CA PRO A 42 -28.51 20.99 -0.20
C PRO A 42 -29.52 19.88 0.12
N VAL A 43 -29.03 18.72 0.55
CA VAL A 43 -29.87 17.57 0.94
C VAL A 43 -30.91 17.97 1.99
N SER A 44 -30.55 18.83 2.94
CA SER A 44 -31.46 19.31 3.98
C SER A 44 -32.69 20.03 3.42
N LEU A 45 -32.54 20.78 2.32
CA LEU A 45 -33.66 21.43 1.64
C LEU A 45 -34.47 20.45 0.79
N ILE A 46 -33.82 19.48 0.14
CA ILE A 46 -34.51 18.42 -0.61
C ILE A 46 -35.46 17.64 0.30
N PHE A 47 -34.99 17.24 1.49
CA PHE A 47 -35.84 16.58 2.48
C PHE A 47 -37.01 17.45 2.95
N LYS A 48 -36.77 18.74 3.17
CA LYS A 48 -37.81 19.68 3.65
C LYS A 48 -38.87 19.96 2.60
N GLU A 49 -38.49 20.13 1.34
CA GLU A 49 -39.39 20.52 0.25
C GLU A 49 -40.09 19.33 -0.42
N LYS A 50 -39.35 18.23 -0.66
CA LYS A 50 -39.81 17.08 -1.48
C LYS A 50 -39.99 15.79 -0.68
N GLY A 51 -39.58 15.77 0.58
CA GLY A 51 -39.75 14.63 1.49
C GLY A 51 -38.73 13.50 1.30
N GLU A 52 -38.75 12.54 2.22
CA GLU A 52 -37.81 11.42 2.24
C GLU A 52 -37.98 10.47 1.04
N GLY A 53 -39.21 10.20 0.59
CA GLY A 53 -39.48 9.27 -0.51
C GLY A 53 -38.76 9.70 -1.80
N TYR A 54 -38.87 10.97 -2.17
CA TYR A 54 -38.17 11.53 -3.32
C TYR A 54 -36.64 11.45 -3.18
N PHE A 55 -36.11 11.77 -1.99
CA PHE A 55 -34.68 11.62 -1.74
C PHE A 55 -34.20 10.17 -1.90
N ARG A 56 -35.01 9.18 -1.49
CA ARG A 56 -34.67 7.75 -1.64
C ARG A 56 -34.62 7.32 -3.10
N GLU A 57 -35.47 7.89 -3.96
CA GLU A 57 -35.41 7.66 -5.41
C GLU A 57 -34.12 8.23 -6.01
N LEU A 58 -33.78 9.48 -5.67
CA LEU A 58 -32.51 10.12 -6.09
C LEU A 58 -31.27 9.37 -5.59
N GLU A 59 -31.31 8.90 -4.34
CA GLU A 59 -30.24 8.10 -3.72
C GLU A 59 -30.05 6.79 -4.51
N GLN A 60 -31.15 6.13 -4.89
CA GLN A 60 -31.10 4.90 -5.67
C GLN A 60 -30.54 5.12 -7.07
N ASP A 61 -30.94 6.19 -7.77
CA ASP A 61 -30.42 6.50 -9.11
C ASP A 61 -28.96 6.92 -9.09
N THR A 62 -28.57 7.70 -8.08
CA THR A 62 -27.16 8.07 -7.88
C THR A 62 -26.31 6.85 -7.57
N VAL A 63 -26.79 5.91 -6.74
CA VAL A 63 -26.10 4.63 -6.49
C VAL A 63 -25.92 3.83 -7.77
N ARG A 64 -26.94 3.77 -8.64
CA ARG A 64 -26.82 3.07 -9.94
C ARG A 64 -25.71 3.68 -10.78
N GLU A 65 -25.63 4.99 -10.87
CA GLU A 65 -24.59 5.67 -11.65
C GLU A 65 -23.18 5.38 -11.11
N VAL A 66 -22.95 5.64 -9.82
CA VAL A 66 -21.62 5.44 -9.22
C VAL A 66 -21.21 3.97 -9.19
N SER A 67 -22.18 3.04 -9.18
CA SER A 67 -21.91 1.61 -9.24
C SER A 67 -21.24 1.16 -10.56
N MET A 68 -21.37 1.94 -11.64
CA MET A 68 -20.73 1.64 -12.93
C MET A 68 -19.27 2.13 -13.00
N MET A 69 -18.83 2.95 -12.04
CA MET A 69 -17.49 3.51 -12.05
C MET A 69 -16.41 2.46 -11.77
N ARG A 70 -15.23 2.70 -12.34
CA ARG A 70 -14.00 1.93 -12.08
C ARG A 70 -12.93 2.87 -11.53
N ASN A 71 -12.06 2.34 -10.67
CA ASN A 71 -10.97 3.09 -10.03
C ASN A 71 -11.51 4.31 -9.29
N ALA A 72 -12.53 4.07 -8.45
CA ALA A 72 -13.23 5.09 -7.71
C ALA A 72 -13.34 4.72 -6.22
N VAL A 73 -13.28 5.73 -5.37
CA VAL A 73 -13.62 5.66 -3.94
C VAL A 73 -14.92 6.42 -3.75
N ILE A 74 -15.96 5.72 -3.28
CA ILE A 74 -17.33 6.23 -3.19
C ILE A 74 -17.70 6.35 -1.71
N ALA A 75 -17.87 7.56 -1.19
CA ALA A 75 -18.47 7.78 0.12
C ALA A 75 -19.99 7.82 -0.02
N THR A 76 -20.70 6.99 0.75
CA THR A 76 -22.17 6.91 0.68
C THR A 76 -22.85 7.64 1.83
N GLY A 77 -24.02 8.21 1.58
CA GLY A 77 -24.94 8.66 2.62
C GLY A 77 -25.30 7.51 3.60
N GLY A 78 -25.51 7.84 4.88
CA GLY A 78 -25.73 6.83 5.93
C GLY A 78 -27.03 6.02 5.79
N GLY A 79 -27.90 6.39 4.84
CA GLY A 79 -29.15 5.68 4.53
C GLY A 79 -29.01 4.62 3.42
N VAL A 80 -27.96 4.69 2.60
CA VAL A 80 -27.77 3.84 1.42
C VAL A 80 -27.82 2.34 1.77
N ILE A 81 -27.24 1.97 2.91
CA ILE A 81 -27.15 0.58 3.38
C ILE A 81 -28.52 -0.03 3.77
N LYS A 82 -29.56 0.78 3.95
CA LYS A 82 -30.93 0.31 4.27
C LYS A 82 -31.59 -0.39 3.07
N ASN A 83 -31.17 -0.06 1.85
CA ASN A 83 -31.77 -0.61 0.64
C ASN A 83 -30.89 -1.73 0.07
N ARG A 84 -31.38 -2.97 0.12
CA ARG A 84 -30.67 -4.16 -0.36
C ARG A 84 -30.19 -4.04 -1.81
N LYS A 85 -30.99 -3.43 -2.70
CA LYS A 85 -30.59 -3.23 -4.11
C LYS A 85 -29.39 -2.30 -4.23
N ASN A 86 -29.29 -1.30 -3.36
CA ASN A 86 -28.14 -0.38 -3.34
C ASN A 86 -26.88 -1.11 -2.90
N VAL A 87 -26.96 -1.91 -1.83
CA VAL A 87 -25.84 -2.74 -1.34
C VAL A 87 -25.37 -3.70 -2.43
N GLU A 88 -26.28 -4.42 -3.09
CA GLU A 88 -25.96 -5.35 -4.18
C GLU A 88 -25.27 -4.63 -5.36
N ASN A 89 -25.77 -3.46 -5.77
CA ASN A 89 -25.16 -2.69 -6.85
C ASN A 89 -23.75 -2.18 -6.50
N LEU A 90 -23.58 -1.66 -5.28
CA LEU A 90 -22.29 -1.15 -4.79
C LEU A 90 -21.26 -2.27 -4.60
N GLY A 91 -21.68 -3.46 -4.17
CA GLY A 91 -20.81 -4.62 -4.01
C GLY A 91 -20.39 -5.28 -5.32
N ARG A 92 -21.16 -5.16 -6.41
CA ARG A 92 -20.79 -5.74 -7.72
C ARG A 92 -19.48 -5.17 -8.23
N ASN A 93 -18.41 -5.95 -8.33
CA ASN A 93 -17.06 -5.47 -8.73
C ASN A 93 -16.51 -4.36 -7.82
N GLY A 94 -16.96 -4.32 -6.56
CA GLY A 94 -16.54 -3.37 -5.55
C GLY A 94 -16.30 -4.04 -4.20
N ILE A 95 -15.71 -3.30 -3.27
CA ILE A 95 -15.59 -3.71 -1.87
C ILE A 95 -16.23 -2.63 -1.01
N ILE A 96 -17.16 -3.02 -0.15
CA ILE A 96 -17.82 -2.16 0.82
C ILE A 96 -17.03 -2.21 2.14
N VAL A 97 -16.59 -1.05 2.58
CA VAL A 97 -15.84 -0.85 3.83
C VAL A 97 -16.70 -0.05 4.79
N TRP A 98 -16.97 -0.62 5.95
CA TRP A 98 -17.67 0.05 7.04
C TRP A 98 -16.69 0.81 7.94
N LEU A 99 -16.82 2.14 7.98
CA LEU A 99 -16.11 2.99 8.94
C LEU A 99 -16.87 3.09 10.26
N LYS A 100 -16.17 2.76 11.35
CA LYS A 100 -16.67 2.77 12.74
C LYS A 100 -16.07 3.93 13.52
N ALA A 101 -16.83 4.43 14.48
CA ALA A 101 -16.36 5.36 15.49
C ALA A 101 -17.26 5.25 16.73
N ASP A 102 -16.70 5.54 17.90
CA ASP A 102 -17.45 5.56 19.15
C ASP A 102 -18.46 6.73 19.16
N PRO A 103 -19.61 6.58 19.83
CA PRO A 103 -20.64 7.62 19.91
C PRO A 103 -20.12 8.99 20.35
N GLU A 104 -19.19 9.04 21.30
CA GLU A 104 -18.57 10.25 21.83
C GLU A 104 -17.70 10.94 20.77
N ILE A 105 -16.97 10.15 19.99
CA ILE A 105 -16.12 10.65 18.89
C ILE A 105 -16.99 11.16 17.74
N ILE A 106 -18.07 10.45 17.41
CA ILE A 106 -19.06 10.89 16.43
C ILE A 106 -19.64 12.24 16.84
N LEU A 107 -20.09 12.37 18.10
CA LEU A 107 -20.67 13.61 18.62
C LEU A 107 -19.68 14.77 18.51
N LYS A 108 -18.43 14.56 18.96
CA LYS A 108 -17.37 15.56 18.88
C LYS A 108 -17.11 16.02 17.45
N ARG A 109 -17.01 15.09 16.49
CA ARG A 109 -16.78 15.41 15.07
C ARG A 109 -17.94 16.18 14.48
N VAL A 110 -19.17 15.72 14.72
CA VAL A 110 -20.38 16.39 14.22
C VAL A 110 -20.50 17.82 14.76
N MET A 111 -20.21 18.04 16.06
CA MET A 111 -20.25 19.37 16.66
C MET A 111 -19.17 20.31 16.11
N THR A 112 -18.02 19.77 15.74
CA THR A 112 -16.89 20.56 15.20
C THR A 112 -17.07 20.90 13.72
N GLU A 113 -17.79 20.08 12.94
CA GLU A 113 -18.02 20.26 11.50
C GLU A 113 -18.98 21.42 11.16
N GLY A 114 -19.62 22.07 12.14
CA GLY A 114 -20.40 23.30 11.94
C GLY A 114 -21.68 23.16 11.10
N GLY A 115 -22.02 21.96 10.63
CA GLY A 115 -23.23 21.68 9.85
C GLY A 115 -24.43 21.36 10.74
N LYS A 116 -25.61 21.92 10.42
CA LYS A 116 -26.87 21.51 11.07
C LYS A 116 -27.16 20.05 10.73
N ARG A 117 -27.26 19.19 11.75
CA ARG A 117 -27.70 17.79 11.62
C ARG A 117 -29.06 17.67 12.28
N PRO A 118 -30.18 17.80 11.52
CA PRO A 118 -31.53 17.84 12.09
C PRO A 118 -31.87 16.63 12.98
N LEU A 119 -31.27 15.47 12.69
CA LEU A 119 -31.44 14.23 13.47
C LEU A 119 -30.81 14.28 14.88
N LEU A 120 -29.96 15.28 15.16
CA LEU A 120 -29.25 15.44 16.43
C LEU A 120 -29.60 16.78 17.12
N GLU A 121 -30.60 17.50 16.61
CA GLU A 121 -31.18 18.68 17.26
C GLU A 121 -32.17 18.25 18.36
N VAL A 122 -31.66 17.51 19.34
CA VAL A 122 -32.41 16.96 20.48
C VAL A 122 -31.70 17.30 21.79
N GLU A 123 -32.42 17.18 22.91
CA GLU A 123 -31.93 17.52 24.24
C GLU A 123 -30.73 16.64 24.69
N GLU A 124 -30.72 15.36 24.30
CA GLU A 124 -29.66 14.39 24.60
C GLU A 124 -29.02 13.79 23.33
N PRO A 125 -28.15 14.53 22.59
CA PRO A 125 -27.60 14.06 21.30
C PRO A 125 -26.83 12.73 21.37
N LEU A 126 -26.07 12.51 22.45
CA LEU A 126 -25.30 11.27 22.63
C LEU A 126 -26.22 10.04 22.75
N LYS A 127 -27.36 10.18 23.43
CA LYS A 127 -28.34 9.11 23.60
C LYS A 127 -29.02 8.77 22.28
N GLU A 128 -29.34 9.79 21.47
CA GLU A 128 -29.90 9.60 20.14
C GLU A 128 -28.89 8.95 19.18
N ILE A 129 -27.61 9.32 19.23
CA ILE A 129 -26.55 8.64 18.47
C ILE A 129 -26.49 7.16 18.84
N ASN A 130 -26.46 6.84 20.13
CA ASN A 130 -26.43 5.45 20.61
C ASN A 130 -27.62 4.64 20.09
N LYS A 131 -28.84 5.20 20.22
CA LYS A 131 -30.07 4.60 19.70
C LYS A 131 -29.97 4.33 18.19
N LEU A 132 -29.66 5.35 17.39
CA LEU A 132 -29.58 5.22 15.93
C LEU A 132 -28.47 4.27 15.47
N LEU A 133 -27.33 4.20 16.19
CA LEU A 133 -26.27 3.22 15.92
C LEU A 133 -26.76 1.80 16.19
N SER A 134 -27.41 1.56 17.33
CA SER A 134 -27.95 0.23 17.67
C SER A 134 -28.98 -0.28 16.66
N GLU A 135 -29.82 0.62 16.12
CA GLU A 135 -30.79 0.29 15.07
C GLU A 135 -30.12 -0.05 13.73
N ARG A 136 -28.94 0.51 13.45
CA ARG A 136 -28.27 0.41 12.14
C ARG A 136 -27.09 -0.56 12.12
N ILE A 137 -26.61 -1.05 13.26
CA ILE A 137 -25.40 -1.88 13.34
C ILE A 137 -25.49 -3.12 12.44
N LYS A 138 -26.62 -3.83 12.47
CA LYS A 138 -26.89 -5.00 11.62
C LYS A 138 -26.91 -4.69 10.12
N LEU A 139 -27.14 -3.43 9.76
CA LEU A 139 -27.07 -3.01 8.37
C LEU A 139 -25.62 -2.81 7.92
N TYR A 140 -24.80 -2.18 8.76
CA TYR A 140 -23.39 -1.96 8.45
C TYR A 140 -22.55 -3.24 8.49
N GLU A 141 -22.93 -4.23 9.31
CA GLU A 141 -22.28 -5.55 9.37
C GLU A 141 -22.32 -6.31 8.03
N GLN A 142 -23.15 -5.89 7.08
CA GLN A 142 -23.20 -6.46 5.73
C GLN A 142 -22.03 -6.01 4.83
N ALA A 143 -21.16 -5.10 5.30
CA ALA A 143 -19.96 -4.69 4.59
C ALA A 143 -18.94 -5.83 4.51
N ASP A 144 -18.12 -5.83 3.46
CA ASP A 144 -17.07 -6.86 3.25
C ASP A 144 -15.95 -6.77 4.29
N THR A 145 -15.70 -5.57 4.81
CA THR A 145 -14.76 -5.34 5.91
C THR A 145 -15.14 -4.08 6.70
N SER A 146 -14.46 -3.85 7.81
CA SER A 146 -14.63 -2.63 8.62
C SER A 146 -13.30 -2.05 9.06
N VAL A 147 -13.26 -0.74 9.30
CA VAL A 147 -12.11 -0.02 9.85
C VAL A 147 -12.60 0.86 11.00
N ASP A 148 -11.90 0.82 12.12
CA ASP A 148 -12.14 1.71 13.23
C ASP A 148 -11.40 3.03 12.98
N THR A 149 -12.10 4.15 13.11
CA THR A 149 -11.55 5.50 12.91
C THR A 149 -11.33 6.23 14.23
N ASN A 150 -11.45 5.55 15.36
CA ASN A 150 -11.21 6.10 16.69
C ASN A 150 -9.74 6.50 16.84
N TYR A 151 -9.50 7.74 17.28
CA TYR A 151 -8.17 8.30 17.58
C TYR A 151 -7.12 8.26 16.45
N ILE A 152 -7.54 7.98 15.21
CA ILE A 152 -6.68 8.00 14.03
C ILE A 152 -7.14 9.08 13.04
N THR A 153 -6.20 9.58 12.26
CA THR A 153 -6.40 10.55 11.19
C THR A 153 -7.09 9.91 9.98
N PRO A 154 -7.69 10.72 9.09
CA PRO A 154 -8.23 10.22 7.82
C PRO A 154 -7.19 9.51 6.95
N GLN A 155 -5.93 9.97 7.00
CA GLN A 155 -4.80 9.39 6.29
C GLN A 155 -4.49 8.00 6.84
N GLU A 156 -4.31 7.83 8.14
CA GLU A 156 -4.08 6.52 8.77
C GLU A 156 -5.24 5.56 8.51
N SER A 157 -6.49 6.05 8.56
CA SER A 157 -7.66 5.25 8.20
C SER A 157 -7.60 4.76 6.75
N ALA A 158 -7.17 5.61 5.82
CA ALA A 158 -7.01 5.21 4.41
C ALA A 158 -5.92 4.14 4.24
N HIS A 159 -4.81 4.25 4.98
CA HIS A 159 -3.75 3.24 4.98
C HIS A 159 -4.24 1.89 5.51
N GLU A 160 -4.97 1.88 6.63
CA GLU A 160 -5.56 0.66 7.19
C GLU A 160 -6.52 -0.01 6.19
N ILE A 161 -7.28 0.78 5.41
CA ILE A 161 -8.11 0.26 4.32
C ILE A 161 -7.24 -0.38 3.23
N ILE A 162 -6.19 0.30 2.77
CA ILE A 162 -5.28 -0.23 1.75
C ILE A 162 -4.65 -1.55 2.21
N ASP A 163 -4.17 -1.57 3.45
CA ASP A 163 -3.57 -2.74 4.08
C ASP A 163 -4.54 -3.92 4.09
N ARG A 164 -5.74 -3.72 4.65
CA ARG A 164 -6.81 -4.73 4.74
C ARG A 164 -7.24 -5.25 3.38
N LEU A 165 -7.38 -4.35 2.41
CA LEU A 165 -7.84 -4.70 1.07
C LEU A 165 -6.75 -5.33 0.21
N GLY A 166 -5.52 -5.43 0.71
CA GLY A 166 -4.43 -5.95 -0.10
C GLY A 166 -4.03 -5.02 -1.24
N LEU A 167 -4.44 -3.75 -1.15
CA LEU A 167 -4.16 -2.75 -2.17
C LEU A 167 -2.74 -2.28 -2.07
N ASP A 168 -2.22 -1.86 -3.21
CA ASP A 168 -0.91 -1.25 -3.30
C ASP A 168 -1.09 0.22 -2.90
N HIS A 169 -0.27 0.70 -1.96
CA HIS A 169 0.05 2.13 -1.85
C HIS A 169 0.51 2.64 -3.24
N PRO A 170 0.41 3.94 -3.61
CA PRO A 170 0.88 4.39 -4.90
C PRO A 170 2.36 4.06 -4.96
N GLY A 171 2.68 3.08 -5.81
CA GLY A 171 4.05 2.74 -6.08
C GLY A 171 4.67 3.83 -6.95
N VAL A 172 5.98 3.99 -6.86
CA VAL A 172 6.72 4.84 -7.80
C VAL A 172 6.84 4.07 -9.13
N SER A 173 6.34 4.64 -10.23
CA SER A 173 6.63 4.14 -11.58
C SER A 173 7.97 4.71 -12.02
N VAL A 174 8.88 3.83 -12.45
CA VAL A 174 10.15 4.24 -13.05
C VAL A 174 10.01 4.10 -14.56
N ASP A 175 9.86 5.23 -15.24
CA ASP A 175 9.55 5.26 -16.67
C ASP A 175 10.82 5.11 -17.54
N LEU A 176 11.01 3.91 -18.10
CA LEU A 176 12.17 3.52 -18.92
C LEU A 176 11.74 2.85 -20.24
N ASN A 177 10.60 3.27 -20.80
CA ASN A 177 9.93 2.67 -21.96
C ASN A 177 9.61 1.19 -21.73
N GLU A 178 10.12 0.30 -22.58
CA GLU A 178 9.87 -1.15 -22.46
C GLU A 178 10.46 -1.77 -21.18
N ARG A 179 11.33 -1.04 -20.48
CA ARG A 179 11.97 -1.49 -19.23
C ARG A 179 11.36 -0.83 -17.99
N SER A 180 10.21 -0.16 -18.12
CA SER A 180 9.53 0.45 -16.98
C SER A 180 9.17 -0.61 -15.94
N TYR A 181 9.26 -0.23 -14.67
CA TYR A 181 8.90 -1.09 -13.55
C TYR A 181 8.33 -0.25 -12.41
N ASN A 182 7.62 -0.95 -11.51
CA ASN A 182 7.00 -0.32 -10.34
C ASN A 182 7.84 -0.61 -9.09
N ILE A 183 7.87 0.37 -8.19
CA ILE A 183 8.36 0.25 -6.82
C ILE A 183 7.15 0.26 -5.91
N ALA A 184 6.78 -0.87 -5.34
CA ALA A 184 5.71 -0.97 -4.36
C ALA A 184 6.28 -0.76 -2.95
N ILE A 185 5.77 0.22 -2.22
CA ILE A 185 6.21 0.59 -0.88
C ILE A 185 5.04 0.42 0.08
N GLY A 186 5.27 -0.15 1.26
CA GLY A 186 4.26 -0.21 2.32
C GLY A 186 4.71 -1.02 3.53
N SER A 187 3.84 -1.14 4.53
CA SER A 187 4.03 -2.05 5.68
C SER A 187 3.39 -3.40 5.40
N ARG A 188 3.99 -4.47 5.92
CA ARG A 188 3.51 -5.86 5.82
C ARG A 188 3.32 -6.34 4.37
N VAL A 189 3.91 -5.67 3.39
CA VAL A 189 3.77 -6.02 1.96
C VAL A 189 4.55 -7.27 1.60
N LEU A 190 5.54 -7.69 2.39
CA LEU A 190 6.25 -8.96 2.22
C LEU A 190 5.30 -10.15 2.31
N ALA A 191 4.26 -10.07 3.16
CA ALA A 191 3.22 -11.10 3.26
C ALA A 191 2.38 -11.23 1.97
N LYS A 192 2.45 -10.24 1.07
CA LYS A 192 1.77 -10.20 -0.23
C LYS A 192 2.72 -10.53 -1.39
N LEU A 193 3.99 -10.85 -1.15
CA LEU A 193 4.99 -11.10 -2.19
C LEU A 193 4.56 -12.20 -3.16
N GLY A 194 4.03 -13.33 -2.67
CA GLY A 194 3.57 -14.42 -3.52
C GLY A 194 2.50 -14.03 -4.54
N LEU A 195 1.59 -13.11 -4.18
CA LEU A 195 0.58 -12.58 -5.11
C LEU A 195 1.25 -11.81 -6.26
N ARG A 196 2.25 -10.99 -5.95
CA ARG A 196 2.99 -10.20 -6.94
C ARG A 196 3.80 -11.10 -7.87
N VAL A 197 4.55 -12.04 -7.28
CA VAL A 197 5.40 -12.98 -8.03
C VAL A 197 4.57 -13.84 -8.99
N LYS A 198 3.38 -14.31 -8.57
CA LYS A 198 2.49 -15.13 -9.41
C LYS A 198 2.08 -14.44 -10.71
N LYS A 199 1.95 -13.11 -10.72
CA LYS A 199 1.56 -12.35 -11.93
C LYS A 199 2.57 -12.51 -13.07
N PHE A 200 3.85 -12.74 -12.75
CA PHE A 200 4.91 -12.97 -13.74
C PHE A 200 4.87 -14.37 -14.37
N ARG A 201 4.11 -15.32 -13.80
CA ARG A 201 4.01 -16.72 -14.24
C ARG A 201 5.40 -17.36 -14.52
N PRO A 202 6.35 -17.29 -13.57
CA PRO A 202 7.68 -17.87 -13.79
C PRO A 202 7.62 -19.40 -13.81
N SER A 203 8.52 -20.02 -14.57
CA SER A 203 8.71 -21.48 -14.61
C SER A 203 9.32 -22.00 -13.31
N ARG A 204 10.33 -21.29 -12.77
CA ARG A 204 10.96 -21.53 -11.46
C ARG A 204 11.29 -20.20 -10.78
N ILE A 205 11.42 -20.25 -9.44
CA ILE A 205 11.75 -19.10 -8.62
C ILE A 205 12.91 -19.45 -7.70
N ALA A 206 13.92 -18.58 -7.63
CA ALA A 206 14.97 -18.66 -6.62
C ALA A 206 14.96 -17.41 -5.74
N VAL A 207 15.08 -17.61 -4.43
CA VAL A 207 15.34 -16.55 -3.45
C VAL A 207 16.83 -16.53 -3.17
N ILE A 208 17.48 -15.44 -3.54
CA ILE A 208 18.90 -15.18 -3.24
C ILE A 208 18.95 -14.24 -2.05
N SER A 209 19.62 -14.65 -0.98
CA SER A 209 19.72 -13.90 0.27
C SER A 209 21.03 -14.21 0.99
N ASN A 210 21.32 -13.52 2.09
CA ASN A 210 22.42 -13.86 2.99
C ASN A 210 21.93 -14.67 4.22
N LYS A 211 22.90 -15.17 5.00
CA LYS A 211 22.67 -15.92 6.25
C LYS A 211 22.13 -15.08 7.42
N THR A 212 22.15 -13.75 7.33
CA THR A 212 21.67 -12.84 8.38
C THR A 212 20.19 -12.49 8.21
N VAL A 213 19.80 -12.05 7.01
CA VAL A 213 18.46 -11.55 6.69
C VAL A 213 17.46 -12.70 6.51
N PHE A 214 17.86 -13.77 5.84
CA PHE A 214 16.92 -14.85 5.51
C PHE A 214 16.24 -15.45 6.74
N PRO A 215 16.95 -15.84 7.83
CA PRO A 215 16.32 -16.44 9.00
C PRO A 215 15.30 -15.54 9.70
N ILE A 216 15.47 -14.21 9.64
CA ILE A 216 14.58 -13.24 10.31
C ILE A 216 13.19 -13.24 9.66
N TYR A 217 13.15 -13.32 8.32
CA TYR A 217 11.92 -13.09 7.55
C TYR A 217 11.43 -14.32 6.76
N ARG A 218 12.15 -15.44 6.81
CA ARG A 218 11.84 -16.65 6.01
C ARG A 218 10.39 -17.09 6.15
N ASP A 219 9.80 -16.99 7.34
CA ASP A 219 8.46 -17.52 7.58
C ASP A 219 7.39 -16.67 6.89
N ILE A 220 7.56 -15.35 6.91
CA ILE A 220 6.70 -14.40 6.20
C ILE A 220 6.91 -14.55 4.68
N LEU A 221 8.16 -14.55 4.23
CA LEU A 221 8.51 -14.63 2.80
C LEU A 221 8.02 -15.94 2.19
N LEU A 222 8.41 -17.10 2.75
CA LEU A 222 8.00 -18.41 2.24
C LEU A 222 6.52 -18.67 2.48
N GLY A 223 5.94 -18.15 3.57
CA GLY A 223 4.51 -18.19 3.83
C GLY A 223 3.72 -17.50 2.72
N SER A 224 4.13 -16.30 2.30
CA SER A 224 3.51 -15.56 1.22
C SER A 224 3.53 -16.33 -0.11
N LEU A 225 4.65 -17.00 -0.43
CA LEU A 225 4.81 -17.78 -1.67
C LEU A 225 3.96 -19.06 -1.63
N ARG A 226 3.96 -19.77 -0.49
CA ARG A 226 3.18 -21.01 -0.30
C ARG A 226 1.68 -20.81 -0.49
N GLN A 227 1.12 -19.67 -0.07
CA GLN A 227 -0.30 -19.34 -0.31
C GLN A 227 -0.69 -19.41 -1.80
N TYR A 228 0.28 -19.21 -2.69
CA TYR A 228 0.10 -19.26 -4.13
C TYR A 228 0.69 -20.52 -4.77
N LYS A 229 0.94 -21.57 -3.97
CA LYS A 229 1.54 -22.86 -4.39
C LYS A 229 2.92 -22.70 -5.01
N ILE A 230 3.67 -21.67 -4.61
CA ILE A 230 5.03 -21.43 -5.05
C ILE A 230 5.98 -22.01 -4.00
N VAL A 231 6.90 -22.87 -4.44
CA VAL A 231 8.01 -23.37 -3.64
C VAL A 231 9.31 -22.90 -4.32
N PRO A 232 10.02 -21.92 -3.76
CA PRO A 232 11.24 -21.42 -4.38
C PRO A 232 12.44 -22.30 -4.02
N GLU A 233 13.46 -22.30 -4.89
CA GLU A 233 14.81 -22.65 -4.46
C GLU A 233 15.37 -21.53 -3.59
N VAL A 234 16.14 -21.86 -2.55
CA VAL A 234 16.75 -20.86 -1.67
C VAL A 234 18.25 -21.00 -1.73
N VAL A 235 18.94 -19.94 -2.14
CA VAL A 235 20.39 -19.88 -2.21
C VAL A 235 20.89 -18.82 -1.24
N LEU A 236 21.64 -19.26 -0.22
CA LEU A 236 22.17 -18.37 0.82
C LEU A 236 23.67 -18.20 0.65
N ILE A 237 24.12 -16.95 0.64
CA ILE A 237 25.54 -16.58 0.70
C ILE A 237 25.90 -16.01 2.09
N PRO A 238 27.18 -15.96 2.48
CA PRO A 238 27.62 -15.25 3.67
C PRO A 238 27.26 -13.76 3.60
N ASP A 239 27.09 -13.13 4.75
CA ASP A 239 26.79 -11.70 4.84
C ASP A 239 28.10 -10.90 4.86
N GLY A 240 28.18 -9.84 4.06
CA GLY A 240 29.38 -8.99 3.92
C GLY A 240 29.65 -8.52 2.49
N GLU A 241 30.22 -7.33 2.35
CA GLU A 241 30.60 -6.73 1.05
C GLU A 241 31.75 -7.51 0.39
N GLU A 242 32.59 -8.19 1.17
CA GLU A 242 33.68 -9.04 0.69
C GLU A 242 33.19 -10.26 -0.12
N TYR A 243 31.95 -10.67 0.08
CA TYR A 243 31.32 -11.77 -0.67
C TYR A 243 30.60 -11.29 -1.94
N LYS A 244 30.61 -9.98 -2.20
CA LYS A 244 30.09 -9.40 -3.44
C LYS A 244 31.12 -9.52 -4.54
N ASP A 245 31.44 -10.75 -4.94
CA ASP A 245 32.52 -11.08 -5.87
C ASP A 245 32.09 -12.06 -6.99
N LEU A 246 33.02 -12.35 -7.89
CA LEU A 246 32.80 -13.32 -8.98
C LEU A 246 32.72 -14.77 -8.49
N LEU A 247 33.28 -15.10 -7.33
CA LEU A 247 33.22 -16.45 -6.77
C LEU A 247 31.79 -16.80 -6.39
N TRP A 248 31.11 -15.90 -5.67
CA TRP A 248 29.71 -16.10 -5.30
C TRP A 248 28.77 -15.99 -6.49
N THR A 249 29.10 -15.16 -7.47
CA THR A 249 28.39 -15.12 -8.77
C THR A 249 28.44 -16.50 -9.45
N TYR A 250 29.63 -17.09 -9.54
CA TYR A 250 29.83 -18.41 -10.15
C TYR A 250 29.11 -19.52 -9.37
N TYR A 251 29.18 -19.48 -8.04
CA TYR A 251 28.46 -20.41 -7.17
C TYR A 251 26.95 -20.37 -7.42
N ILE A 252 26.34 -19.17 -7.40
CA ILE A 252 24.89 -19.02 -7.58
C ILE A 252 24.47 -19.48 -8.98
N HIS A 253 25.24 -19.15 -10.04
CA HIS A 253 25.00 -19.70 -11.38
C HIS A 253 24.96 -21.23 -11.38
N GLY A 254 25.88 -21.88 -10.66
CA GLY A 254 25.91 -23.32 -10.48
C GLY A 254 24.65 -23.87 -9.81
N GLU A 255 24.18 -23.24 -8.73
CA GLU A 255 22.94 -23.64 -8.05
C GLU A 255 21.71 -23.51 -8.95
N LEU A 256 21.62 -22.43 -9.75
CA LEU A 256 20.54 -22.25 -10.72
C LEU A 256 20.56 -23.31 -11.82
N LEU A 257 21.75 -23.68 -12.33
CA LEU A 257 21.91 -24.75 -13.32
C LEU A 257 21.50 -26.12 -12.76
N LYS A 258 21.94 -26.47 -11.54
CA LYS A 258 21.57 -27.72 -10.87
C LYS A 258 20.05 -27.83 -10.69
N ALA A 259 19.42 -26.73 -10.30
CA ALA A 259 17.97 -26.62 -10.14
C ALA A 259 17.22 -26.47 -11.47
N ARG A 260 17.89 -26.54 -12.63
CA ARG A 260 17.31 -26.48 -13.98
C ARG A 260 16.49 -25.22 -14.23
N PHE A 261 17.02 -24.06 -13.86
CA PHE A 261 16.43 -22.77 -14.23
C PHE A 261 16.50 -22.55 -15.74
N ASP A 262 15.46 -21.92 -16.29
CA ASP A 262 15.35 -21.58 -17.70
C ASP A 262 15.17 -20.06 -17.89
N ARG A 263 14.99 -19.62 -19.14
CA ARG A 263 14.87 -18.18 -19.47
C ARG A 263 13.60 -17.52 -18.91
N ASN A 264 12.58 -18.30 -18.56
CA ASN A 264 11.32 -17.81 -18.01
C ASN A 264 11.31 -17.84 -16.47
N SER A 265 12.37 -18.34 -15.83
CA SER A 265 12.57 -18.29 -14.39
C SER A 265 12.66 -16.86 -13.87
N LEU A 266 12.53 -16.72 -12.54
CA LEU A 266 12.60 -15.44 -11.84
C LEU A 266 13.49 -15.54 -10.59
N LEU A 267 14.38 -14.58 -10.43
CA LEU A 267 15.18 -14.42 -9.20
C LEU A 267 14.54 -13.39 -8.27
N ILE A 268 14.58 -13.63 -6.97
CA ILE A 268 14.17 -12.70 -5.91
C ILE A 268 15.44 -12.32 -5.16
N ALA A 269 15.88 -11.07 -5.30
CA ALA A 269 16.98 -10.51 -4.52
C ALA A 269 16.43 -10.04 -3.17
N PHE A 270 16.59 -10.86 -2.12
CA PHE A 270 16.06 -10.59 -0.79
C PHE A 270 17.18 -10.24 0.19
N GLY A 271 17.36 -8.94 0.48
CA GLY A 271 18.45 -8.47 1.34
C GLY A 271 18.81 -7.01 1.12
N GLY A 272 19.98 -6.58 1.60
CA GLY A 272 20.51 -5.24 1.35
C GLY A 272 21.15 -5.08 -0.04
N GLY A 273 21.89 -3.98 -0.23
CA GLY A 273 22.50 -3.61 -1.51
C GLY A 273 23.44 -4.68 -2.08
N VAL A 274 24.21 -5.38 -1.23
CA VAL A 274 25.07 -6.50 -1.64
C VAL A 274 24.29 -7.58 -2.37
N ILE A 275 23.16 -8.02 -1.80
CA ILE A 275 22.30 -9.04 -2.39
C ILE A 275 21.62 -8.51 -3.65
N GLY A 276 21.17 -7.25 -3.64
CA GLY A 276 20.59 -6.59 -4.81
C GLY A 276 21.54 -6.57 -6.01
N ASP A 277 22.76 -6.10 -5.80
CA ASP A 277 23.82 -5.97 -6.80
C ASP A 277 24.21 -7.33 -7.40
N ILE A 278 24.58 -8.31 -6.55
CA ILE A 278 25.04 -9.61 -7.03
C ILE A 278 23.92 -10.37 -7.75
N THR A 279 22.69 -10.34 -7.21
CA THR A 279 21.54 -11.03 -7.81
C THR A 279 21.13 -10.38 -9.12
N GLY A 280 21.15 -9.04 -9.21
CA GLY A 280 20.89 -8.33 -10.45
C GLY A 280 21.92 -8.65 -11.53
N PHE A 281 23.21 -8.75 -11.15
CA PHE A 281 24.27 -9.11 -12.08
C PHE A 281 24.14 -10.57 -12.56
N ILE A 282 23.80 -11.49 -11.65
CA ILE A 282 23.48 -12.88 -11.98
C ILE A 282 22.28 -12.94 -12.93
N ALA A 283 21.20 -12.21 -12.64
CA ALA A 283 20.02 -12.17 -13.50
C ALA A 283 20.36 -11.68 -14.90
N SER A 284 21.23 -10.67 -15.03
CA SER A 284 21.64 -10.11 -16.31
C SER A 284 22.52 -11.07 -17.15
N THR A 285 23.29 -11.93 -16.50
CA THR A 285 24.28 -12.80 -17.16
C THR A 285 23.78 -14.23 -17.35
N TYR A 286 22.94 -14.74 -16.45
CA TYR A 286 22.39 -16.09 -16.53
C TYR A 286 21.51 -16.21 -17.77
N MET A 287 21.87 -17.15 -18.67
CA MET A 287 21.23 -17.29 -19.98
C MET A 287 21.14 -15.98 -20.80
N ARG A 288 22.05 -15.03 -20.55
CA ARG A 288 22.07 -13.67 -21.14
C ARG A 288 20.89 -12.77 -20.72
N GLY A 289 20.27 -13.08 -19.59
CA GLY A 289 19.16 -12.29 -19.04
C GLY A 289 17.98 -13.17 -18.66
N ILE A 290 17.64 -13.16 -17.37
CA ILE A 290 16.37 -13.66 -16.85
C ILE A 290 15.75 -12.61 -15.93
N ARG A 291 14.43 -12.71 -15.69
CA ARG A 291 13.74 -11.74 -14.84
C ARG A 291 14.24 -11.83 -13.40
N TYR A 292 14.29 -10.68 -12.73
CA TYR A 292 14.45 -10.63 -11.29
C TYR A 292 13.59 -9.53 -10.68
N ILE A 293 13.34 -9.66 -9.39
CA ILE A 293 12.71 -8.62 -8.58
C ILE A 293 13.61 -8.31 -7.38
N GLN A 294 13.56 -7.07 -6.91
CA GLN A 294 14.25 -6.66 -5.69
C GLN A 294 13.27 -6.61 -4.52
N VAL A 295 13.70 -7.12 -3.38
CA VAL A 295 13.00 -7.01 -2.10
C VAL A 295 14.02 -6.48 -1.08
N PRO A 296 14.34 -5.17 -1.16
CA PRO A 296 15.44 -4.58 -0.38
C PRO A 296 15.07 -4.43 1.09
N THR A 297 15.96 -4.85 1.99
CA THR A 297 15.72 -4.89 3.44
C THR A 297 16.53 -3.87 4.25
N THR A 298 17.36 -3.06 3.59
CA THR A 298 18.09 -1.95 4.22
C THR A 298 17.59 -0.63 3.66
N LEU A 299 17.57 0.42 4.48
CA LEU A 299 17.12 1.73 4.03
C LEU A 299 17.95 2.24 2.84
N LEU A 300 19.27 2.05 2.90
CA LEU A 300 20.18 2.41 1.81
C LEU A 300 19.78 1.74 0.48
N ALA A 301 19.48 0.44 0.50
CA ALA A 301 19.08 -0.27 -0.72
C ALA A 301 17.69 0.15 -1.21
N GLN A 302 16.79 0.52 -0.29
CA GLN A 302 15.44 0.99 -0.61
C GLN A 302 15.45 2.33 -1.35
N VAL A 303 16.40 3.23 -1.03
CA VAL A 303 16.46 4.59 -1.59
C VAL A 303 17.52 4.81 -2.68
N ASP A 304 18.49 3.90 -2.80
CA ASP A 304 19.59 4.02 -3.77
C ASP A 304 19.62 2.86 -4.77
N SER A 305 19.48 1.61 -4.30
CA SER A 305 19.56 0.43 -5.17
C SER A 305 18.26 0.09 -5.92
N SER A 306 17.14 0.72 -5.54
CA SER A 306 15.82 0.52 -6.15
C SER A 306 15.64 1.23 -7.50
N VAL A 307 16.53 2.18 -7.82
CA VAL A 307 16.50 2.98 -9.05
C VAL A 307 17.87 2.99 -9.74
N GLY A 308 17.88 2.89 -11.07
CA GLY A 308 19.09 3.05 -11.90
C GLY A 308 19.64 1.75 -12.52
N GLY A 309 19.24 0.58 -12.00
CA GLY A 309 19.57 -0.73 -12.57
C GLY A 309 21.07 -1.05 -12.62
N LYS A 310 21.91 -0.35 -11.84
CA LYS A 310 23.32 -0.70 -11.68
C LYS A 310 23.40 -1.99 -10.89
N THR A 311 24.09 -2.98 -11.44
CA THR A 311 24.32 -4.27 -10.79
C THR A 311 25.77 -4.65 -10.99
N GLY A 312 26.36 -5.38 -10.05
CA GLY A 312 27.75 -5.79 -10.22
C GLY A 312 28.39 -6.39 -8.99
N VAL A 313 29.66 -6.68 -9.14
CA VAL A 313 30.51 -7.27 -8.12
C VAL A 313 31.86 -6.57 -8.08
N ASN A 314 32.55 -6.77 -6.98
CA ASN A 314 33.86 -6.21 -6.71
C ASN A 314 34.94 -7.08 -7.34
N HIS A 315 36.03 -6.42 -7.71
CA HIS A 315 37.32 -7.04 -7.97
C HIS A 315 38.29 -6.59 -6.86
N PRO A 316 39.32 -7.37 -6.48
CA PRO A 316 40.29 -6.93 -5.47
C PRO A 316 40.97 -5.58 -5.77
N LEU A 317 40.99 -5.17 -7.04
CA LEU A 317 41.55 -3.90 -7.49
C LEU A 317 40.51 -2.76 -7.62
N GLY A 318 39.23 -3.01 -7.38
CA GLY A 318 38.21 -1.97 -7.50
C GLY A 318 36.79 -2.41 -7.17
N LYS A 319 36.06 -1.54 -6.48
CA LYS A 319 34.66 -1.72 -6.09
C LYS A 319 33.74 -1.52 -7.30
N ASN A 320 32.75 -2.39 -7.48
CA ASN A 320 31.72 -2.31 -8.53
C ASN A 320 32.26 -2.21 -9.97
N MET A 321 33.48 -2.71 -10.23
CA MET A 321 34.12 -2.58 -11.55
C MET A 321 33.61 -3.59 -12.58
N ILE A 322 32.93 -4.64 -12.15
CA ILE A 322 32.43 -5.72 -13.03
C ILE A 322 30.91 -5.80 -12.84
N GLY A 323 30.15 -5.48 -13.87
CA GLY A 323 28.71 -5.34 -13.71
C GLY A 323 27.96 -5.13 -15.02
N SER A 324 26.67 -4.84 -14.89
CA SER A 324 25.78 -4.51 -16.00
C SER A 324 24.67 -3.55 -15.56
N PHE A 325 24.09 -2.85 -16.53
CA PHE A 325 22.84 -2.13 -16.33
C PHE A 325 21.66 -3.05 -16.63
N TYR A 326 20.96 -3.50 -15.60
CA TYR A 326 19.86 -4.45 -15.70
C TYR A 326 18.73 -4.04 -14.77
N GLN A 327 17.52 -3.87 -15.32
CA GLN A 327 16.37 -3.34 -14.57
C GLN A 327 15.57 -4.49 -13.93
N PRO A 328 15.08 -4.33 -12.69
CA PRO A 328 14.19 -5.31 -12.09
C PRO A 328 12.81 -5.27 -12.74
N SER A 329 12.05 -6.36 -12.64
CA SER A 329 10.64 -6.40 -13.06
C SER A 329 9.70 -5.81 -12.00
N LEU A 330 10.15 -5.68 -10.76
CA LEU A 330 9.44 -5.12 -9.60
C LEU A 330 10.45 -4.84 -8.50
N VAL A 331 10.25 -3.76 -7.76
CA VAL A 331 10.85 -3.55 -6.43
C VAL A 331 9.73 -3.58 -5.39
N LEU A 332 9.88 -4.38 -4.33
CA LEU A 332 8.90 -4.48 -3.25
C LEU A 332 9.57 -4.13 -1.92
N ILE A 333 9.23 -2.95 -1.40
CA ILE A 333 9.78 -2.37 -0.18
C ILE A 333 8.78 -2.57 0.95
N ASP A 334 9.11 -3.47 1.88
CA ASP A 334 8.40 -3.60 3.14
C ASP A 334 9.13 -2.81 4.22
N VAL A 335 8.55 -1.68 4.66
CA VAL A 335 9.19 -0.81 5.64
C VAL A 335 9.38 -1.49 7.00
N ASP A 336 8.61 -2.55 7.28
CA ASP A 336 8.77 -3.30 8.53
C ASP A 336 10.10 -4.05 8.61
N THR A 337 10.80 -4.23 7.48
CA THR A 337 12.14 -4.83 7.52
C THR A 337 13.16 -3.92 8.21
N LEU A 338 12.88 -2.61 8.29
CA LEU A 338 13.76 -1.65 8.96
C LEU A 338 13.74 -1.81 10.49
N LYS A 339 12.70 -2.43 11.05
CA LYS A 339 12.56 -2.65 12.51
C LYS A 339 13.64 -3.55 13.10
N THR A 340 14.24 -4.44 12.30
CA THR A 340 15.38 -5.27 12.76
C THR A 340 16.71 -4.82 12.19
N LEU A 341 16.74 -3.72 11.42
CA LEU A 341 17.97 -3.18 10.84
C LEU A 341 18.84 -2.56 11.95
N PRO A 342 20.14 -2.85 12.03
CA PRO A 342 21.01 -2.17 12.98
C PRO A 342 20.95 -0.65 12.80
N LYS A 343 20.85 0.10 13.91
CA LYS A 343 20.70 1.57 13.87
C LYS A 343 21.74 2.27 13.00
N ARG A 344 22.98 1.80 13.04
CA ARG A 344 24.07 2.33 12.21
C ARG A 344 23.79 2.19 10.71
N GLU A 345 23.23 1.07 10.27
CA GLU A 345 22.86 0.84 8.86
C GLU A 345 21.65 1.68 8.46
N PHE A 346 20.70 1.88 9.38
CA PHE A 346 19.59 2.82 9.16
C PHE A 346 20.11 4.25 8.95
N TYR A 347 21.00 4.74 9.82
CA TYR A 347 21.61 6.07 9.67
C TYR A 347 22.42 6.21 8.39
N ALA A 348 23.11 5.15 7.95
CA ALA A 348 23.80 5.15 6.66
C ALA A 348 22.82 5.36 5.48
N GLY A 349 21.63 4.75 5.54
CA GLY A 349 20.57 5.01 4.56
C GLY A 349 20.00 6.44 4.66
N MET A 350 19.78 6.94 5.88
CA MET A 350 19.30 8.32 6.10
C MET A 350 20.22 9.37 5.50
N ALA A 351 21.54 9.14 5.51
CA ALA A 351 22.49 10.05 4.88
C ALA A 351 22.22 10.24 3.38
N GLU A 352 21.81 9.17 2.66
CA GLU A 352 21.43 9.27 1.25
C GLU A 352 20.10 10.00 1.04
N ILE A 353 19.14 9.85 1.96
CA ILE A 353 17.87 10.60 1.92
C ILE A 353 18.12 12.09 2.11
N ILE A 354 18.94 12.46 3.10
CA ILE A 354 19.35 13.84 3.35
C ILE A 354 20.08 14.39 2.12
N LYS A 355 20.95 13.60 1.48
CA LYS A 355 21.64 13.98 0.24
C LYS A 355 20.63 14.39 -0.83
N TYR A 356 19.56 13.62 -1.06
CA TYR A 356 18.51 14.00 -2.02
C TYR A 356 17.85 15.34 -1.68
N GLY A 357 17.53 15.57 -0.40
CA GLY A 357 16.98 16.87 0.03
C GLY A 357 17.94 18.02 -0.26
N VAL A 358 19.23 17.86 0.04
CA VAL A 358 20.25 18.90 -0.18
C VAL A 358 20.47 19.20 -1.67
N ILE A 359 20.52 18.17 -2.52
CA ILE A 359 20.95 18.35 -3.92
C ILE A 359 19.79 18.56 -4.90
N ALA A 360 18.57 18.15 -4.55
CA ALA A 360 17.46 18.05 -5.50
C ALA A 360 16.11 18.56 -4.99
N ASP A 361 15.84 18.52 -3.67
CA ASP A 361 14.50 18.80 -3.16
C ASP A 361 14.50 19.53 -1.81
N ARG A 362 14.28 20.85 -1.87
CA ARG A 362 14.20 21.70 -0.68
C ARG A 362 13.04 21.32 0.25
N GLU A 363 11.87 20.93 -0.30
CA GLU A 363 10.71 20.58 0.52
C GLU A 363 10.99 19.30 1.30
N LEU A 364 11.65 18.32 0.68
CA LEU A 364 12.13 17.12 1.35
C LEU A 364 13.12 17.47 2.47
N PHE A 365 14.07 18.37 2.22
CA PHE A 365 15.05 18.77 3.24
C PHE A 365 14.37 19.42 4.45
N GLU A 366 13.47 20.39 4.23
CA GLU A 366 12.71 21.06 5.29
C GLU A 366 11.78 20.08 6.03
N TYR A 367 11.20 19.10 5.33
CA TYR A 367 10.42 18.03 5.95
C TYR A 367 11.28 17.18 6.90
N LEU A 368 12.49 16.78 6.48
CA LEU A 368 13.39 15.99 7.31
C LEU A 368 13.82 16.75 8.56
N GLU A 369 14.13 18.05 8.43
CA GLU A 369 14.46 18.90 9.58
C GLU A 369 13.33 18.95 10.62
N LYS A 370 12.08 19.05 10.16
CA LYS A 370 10.91 19.15 11.04
C LYS A 370 10.49 17.83 11.67
N ASN A 371 10.67 16.71 10.98
CA ASN A 371 10.13 15.40 11.37
C ASN A 371 11.19 14.36 11.76
N MET A 372 12.46 14.77 11.92
CA MET A 372 13.58 13.85 12.17
C MET A 372 13.32 12.88 13.35
N GLU A 373 12.81 13.38 14.48
CA GLU A 373 12.57 12.53 15.66
C GLU A 373 11.57 11.39 15.37
N ASP A 374 10.51 11.69 14.62
CA ASP A 374 9.50 10.70 14.23
C ASP A 374 10.08 9.67 13.24
N VAL A 375 10.80 10.13 12.22
CA VAL A 375 11.48 9.26 11.24
C VAL A 375 12.47 8.32 11.93
N LEU A 376 13.26 8.83 12.89
CA LEU A 376 14.24 8.04 13.63
C LEU A 376 13.61 7.06 14.63
N SER A 377 12.37 7.31 15.06
CA SER A 377 11.65 6.42 15.98
C SER A 377 11.19 5.12 15.33
N LEU A 378 11.26 5.02 13.99
CA LEU A 378 10.69 3.94 13.19
C LEU A 378 9.19 3.75 13.43
N GLY A 379 8.48 4.82 13.82
CA GLY A 379 7.04 4.85 14.04
C GLY A 379 6.23 4.83 12.74
N ASP A 380 4.92 5.07 12.85
CA ASP A 380 3.97 5.04 11.72
C ASP A 380 4.25 6.12 10.65
N GLY A 381 5.13 7.10 10.94
CA GLY A 381 5.59 8.13 10.01
C GLY A 381 6.48 7.64 8.86
N LEU A 382 7.11 6.45 8.97
CA LEU A 382 8.01 5.90 7.94
C LEU A 382 7.36 5.69 6.55
N ILE A 383 6.03 5.54 6.51
CA ILE A 383 5.27 5.32 5.27
C ILE A 383 4.86 6.65 4.60
N ASN A 384 4.94 7.77 5.35
CA ASN A 384 4.40 9.07 4.95
C ASN A 384 5.48 10.09 4.55
N ILE A 385 6.72 9.64 4.30
CA ILE A 385 7.83 10.48 3.79
C ILE A 385 7.70 10.65 2.29
#